data_AF-A0A7G7GAF4-F1
#
_entry.id   AF-A0A7G7GAF4-F1
#
_cell.length_a   1.000
_cell.length_b   1.000
_cell.length_c   1.000
_cell.angle_alpha   90.00
_cell.angle_beta   90.00
_cell.angle_gamma   90.00
#
_symmetry.space_group_name_H-M   'P 1'
#
loop_
_entity.id
_entity.type
_entity.pdbx_description
1 polymer ?
#
loop_
_entity_poly.entity_id
_entity_poly.type
_entity_poly.pdbx_seq_one_letter_code
_entity_poly.pdbx_strand_id
1 'polypeptide(L)'
;MPLQIVVVQIIALNSEWVEKFYTHFFYKELSQFLRAIFGRVSVPVGQILFYSLLTGLLVGIIKHIRRLVLRQISWREFSRRGLLGIFTFLSVFYFLFTGMWALNYHRLPIADIVKIKEDSISTRELEALCLRLIQLTNQSRQQVTTNQQQPVRFALSNQHLLTSAPRGFATAAKIFPEMAYAYPAVKEVYVPEVMSFFGVSGIYFPFTGEANVNMHPPAYLLPSTICHEMAHQIGFASEDEANFVAYLACRLNPDPAFQYSGNYMAMKYAMNRLKKVNPRAYKQLEQLYSVALKKDIAENKLYWERFQNPIEVFSHWFYDLFLKANDQREGIKSYSKVVELLMGEFRKNNLNYLLPGK
;
A
#
# COMPACT_ATOMS: atom_id res chain seq x y z
N MET A 1 13.94 22.95 8.89
CA MET A 1 13.17 22.51 7.69
C MET A 1 13.88 22.77 6.37
N PRO A 2 14.24 24.00 5.92
CA PRO A 2 14.79 24.20 4.55
C PRO A 2 16.08 23.43 4.27
N LEU A 3 17.03 23.41 5.23
CA LEU A 3 18.25 22.61 5.12
C LEU A 3 17.95 21.11 5.01
N GLN A 4 16.95 20.61 5.75
CA GLN A 4 16.56 19.19 5.68
C GLN A 4 16.07 18.85 4.28
N ILE A 5 15.25 19.71 3.67
CA ILE A 5 14.75 19.52 2.29
C ILE A 5 15.91 19.48 1.30
N VAL A 6 16.88 20.40 1.39
CA VAL A 6 18.05 20.42 0.50
C VAL A 6 18.89 19.14 0.65
N VAL A 7 19.13 18.69 1.89
CA VAL A 7 19.86 17.43 2.14
C VAL A 7 19.12 16.24 1.53
N VAL A 8 17.81 16.17 1.69
CA VAL A 8 16.99 15.10 1.12
C VAL A 8 17.03 15.12 -0.40
N GLN A 9 16.93 16.30 -1.02
CA GLN A 9 17.05 16.43 -2.47
C GLN A 9 18.42 15.97 -2.99
N ILE A 10 19.51 16.28 -2.29
CA ILE A 10 20.86 15.82 -2.67
C ILE A 10 20.96 14.28 -2.57
N ILE A 11 20.44 13.69 -1.48
CA ILE A 11 20.41 12.24 -1.31
C ILE A 11 19.55 11.56 -2.38
N ALA A 12 18.40 12.16 -2.71
CA ALA A 12 17.43 11.66 -3.68
C ALA A 12 17.98 11.58 -5.11
N LEU A 13 19.06 12.31 -5.45
CA LEU A 13 19.70 12.23 -6.77
C LEU A 13 20.44 10.92 -7.03
N ASN A 14 20.68 10.10 -6.00
CA ASN A 14 21.44 8.85 -6.11
C ASN A 14 20.68 7.68 -5.46
N SER A 15 19.81 7.04 -6.25
CA SER A 15 19.00 5.91 -5.80
C SER A 15 19.84 4.70 -5.40
N GLU A 16 21.00 4.46 -6.02
CA GLU A 16 21.92 3.38 -5.62
C GLU A 16 22.49 3.62 -4.22
N TRP A 17 22.80 4.88 -3.89
CA TRP A 17 23.25 5.25 -2.55
C TRP A 17 22.14 5.04 -1.52
N VAL A 18 20.92 5.48 -1.84
CA VAL A 18 19.75 5.27 -0.98
C VAL A 18 19.52 3.78 -0.76
N GLU A 19 19.50 2.97 -1.82
CA GLU A 19 19.28 1.53 -1.74
C GLU A 19 20.33 0.85 -0.85
N LYS A 20 21.61 1.16 -1.06
CA LYS A 20 22.72 0.50 -0.37
C LYS A 20 22.85 0.93 1.10
N PHE A 21 22.87 2.23 1.37
CA PHE A 21 23.22 2.76 2.69
C PHE A 21 22.01 3.10 3.54
N TYR A 22 20.95 3.63 2.92
CA TYR A 22 19.73 3.94 3.64
C TYR A 22 18.84 2.70 3.74
N THR A 23 18.32 2.18 2.63
CA THR A 23 17.30 1.11 2.63
C THR A 23 17.84 -0.21 3.18
N HIS A 24 18.95 -0.74 2.64
CA HIS A 24 19.47 -2.06 3.03
C HIS A 24 20.28 -2.09 4.32
N PHE A 25 20.83 -0.96 4.77
CA PHE A 25 21.62 -0.89 6.00
C PHE A 25 20.85 -0.20 7.12
N PHE A 26 20.64 1.12 7.04
CA PHE A 26 20.01 1.86 8.15
C PHE A 26 18.54 1.50 8.37
N TYR A 27 17.70 1.62 7.34
CA TYR A 27 16.25 1.42 7.43
C TYR A 27 15.90 -0.03 7.68
N LYS A 28 16.58 -0.99 7.06
CA LYS A 28 16.35 -2.42 7.31
C LYS A 28 16.51 -2.77 8.79
N GLU A 29 17.60 -2.35 9.43
CA GLU A 29 17.83 -2.59 10.86
C GLU A 29 16.81 -1.84 11.72
N LEU A 30 16.53 -0.57 11.42
CA LEU A 30 15.52 0.22 12.12
C LEU A 30 14.12 -0.42 12.04
N SER A 31 13.68 -0.79 10.84
CA SER A 31 12.38 -1.43 10.60
C SER A 31 12.29 -2.77 11.32
N GLN A 32 13.33 -3.61 11.27
CA GLN A 32 13.34 -4.88 11.99
C GLN A 32 13.29 -4.68 13.50
N PHE A 33 14.04 -3.72 14.04
CA PHE A 33 14.01 -3.37 15.45
C PHE A 33 12.61 -2.91 15.91
N LEU A 34 12.01 -1.97 15.19
CA LEU A 34 10.66 -1.48 15.49
C LEU A 34 9.64 -2.62 15.44
N ARG A 35 9.67 -3.45 14.39
CA ARG A 35 8.74 -4.57 14.21
C ARG A 35 8.96 -5.68 15.24
N ALA A 36 10.19 -5.93 15.68
CA ALA A 36 10.48 -6.88 16.75
C ALA A 36 9.92 -6.41 18.11
N ILE A 37 9.92 -5.10 18.38
CA ILE A 37 9.35 -4.53 19.61
C ILE A 37 7.83 -4.48 19.52
N PHE A 38 7.31 -3.73 18.55
CA PHE A 38 5.89 -3.43 18.47
C PHE A 38 5.08 -4.59 17.93
N GLY A 39 5.65 -5.46 17.09
CA GLY A 39 4.97 -6.66 16.58
C GLY A 39 4.63 -7.70 17.66
N ARG A 40 5.33 -7.72 18.80
CA ARG A 40 5.02 -8.61 19.94
C ARG A 40 3.82 -8.16 20.76
N VAL A 41 3.47 -6.89 20.69
CA VAL A 41 2.31 -6.33 21.40
C VAL A 41 1.06 -6.67 20.59
N SER A 42 0.01 -7.22 21.20
CA SER A 42 -1.23 -7.55 20.47
C SER A 42 -2.01 -6.32 20.01
N VAL A 43 -1.82 -5.21 20.71
CA VAL A 43 -2.46 -3.91 20.47
C VAL A 43 -1.73 -3.13 19.36
N PRO A 44 -2.44 -2.47 18.42
CA PRO A 44 -1.82 -1.63 17.39
C PRO A 44 -1.33 -0.29 17.96
N VAL A 45 -0.04 -0.22 18.29
CA VAL A 45 0.56 0.92 19.01
C VAL A 45 0.59 2.17 18.12
N GLY A 46 0.81 2.02 16.82
CA GLY A 46 0.83 3.10 15.83
C GLY A 46 -0.49 3.87 15.80
N GLN A 47 -1.63 3.17 15.84
CA GLN A 47 -2.95 3.80 15.95
C GLN A 47 -3.11 4.57 17.27
N ILE A 48 -2.68 3.99 18.39
CA ILE A 48 -2.77 4.66 19.70
C ILE A 48 -1.94 5.93 19.70
N LEU A 49 -0.70 5.88 19.20
CA LEU A 49 0.17 7.05 19.10
C LEU A 49 -0.43 8.10 18.17
N PHE A 50 -1.00 7.69 17.04
CA PHE A 50 -1.67 8.60 16.10
C PHE A 50 -2.87 9.31 16.75
N TYR A 51 -3.79 8.58 17.39
CA TYR A 51 -4.93 9.18 18.06
C TYR A 51 -4.54 10.04 19.27
N SER A 52 -3.51 9.63 20.01
CA SER A 52 -2.95 10.40 21.12
C SER A 52 -2.34 11.71 20.63
N LEU A 53 -1.60 11.68 19.53
CA LEU A 53 -1.03 12.87 18.89
C LEU A 53 -2.13 13.82 18.41
N LEU A 54 -3.13 13.31 17.69
CA LEU A 54 -4.24 14.12 17.19
C LEU A 54 -5.02 14.79 18.34
N THR A 55 -5.31 14.02 19.39
CA THR A 55 -5.98 14.54 20.59
C THR A 55 -5.13 15.60 21.29
N GLY A 56 -3.83 15.36 21.44
CA GLY A 56 -2.89 16.31 22.04
C GLY A 56 -2.80 17.62 21.26
N LEU A 57 -2.74 17.56 19.93
CA LEU A 57 -2.76 18.73 19.04
C LEU A 57 -4.07 19.51 19.20
N LEU A 58 -5.22 18.83 19.18
CA LEU A 58 -6.52 19.46 19.35
C LEU A 58 -6.65 20.17 20.69
N VAL A 59 -6.27 19.51 21.79
CA VAL A 59 -6.25 20.10 23.13
C VAL A 59 -5.29 21.29 23.21
N GLY A 60 -4.12 21.20 22.56
CA GLY A 60 -3.17 22.29 22.47
C GLY A 60 -3.74 23.51 21.75
N ILE A 61 -4.39 23.30 20.61
CA ILE A 61 -5.08 24.35 19.84
C ILE A 61 -6.19 24.99 20.67
N ILE A 62 -7.06 24.19 21.31
CA ILE A 62 -8.15 24.69 22.16
C ILE A 62 -7.60 25.53 23.32
N LYS A 63 -6.55 25.06 24.00
CA LYS A 63 -5.89 25.82 25.09
C LYS A 63 -5.30 27.14 24.59
N HIS A 64 -4.69 27.13 23.40
CA HIS A 64 -4.09 28.32 22.80
C HIS A 64 -5.17 29.36 22.40
N ILE A 65 -6.27 28.90 21.80
CA ILE A 65 -7.43 29.75 21.47
C ILE A 65 -8.08 30.30 22.75
N ARG A 66 -8.26 29.46 23.77
CA ARG A 66 -8.84 29.88 25.06
C ARG A 66 -8.02 31.01 25.70
N ARG A 67 -6.68 30.96 25.65
CA ARG A 67 -5.81 32.03 26.17
C ARG A 67 -6.06 33.36 25.45
N LEU A 68 -6.29 33.33 24.13
CA LEU A 68 -6.63 34.51 23.35
C LEU A 68 -8.01 35.05 23.73
N VAL A 69 -9.02 34.19 23.78
CA VAL A 69 -10.42 34.58 24.11
C VAL A 69 -10.51 35.15 25.52
N LEU A 70 -9.80 34.55 26.49
CA LEU A 70 -9.71 35.05 27.86
C LEU A 70 -8.79 36.27 28.02
N ARG A 71 -8.29 36.86 26.92
CA ARG A 71 -7.39 38.03 26.89
C ARG A 71 -6.10 37.85 27.71
N GLN A 72 -5.67 36.60 27.94
CA GLN A 72 -4.43 36.28 28.65
C GLN A 72 -3.19 36.49 27.76
N ILE A 73 -3.37 36.53 26.44
CA ILE A 73 -2.34 36.83 25.45
C ILE A 73 -2.90 37.79 24.39
N SER A 74 -2.04 38.62 23.81
CA SER A 74 -2.40 39.49 22.69
C SER A 74 -2.51 38.70 21.38
N TRP A 75 -3.19 39.26 20.38
CA TRP A 75 -3.26 38.67 19.03
C TRP A 75 -1.87 38.44 18.43
N ARG A 76 -0.95 39.40 18.59
CA ARG A 76 0.44 39.27 18.13
C ARG A 76 1.15 38.07 18.77
N GLU A 77 0.95 37.87 20.06
CA GLU A 77 1.55 36.73 20.78
C GLU A 77 0.90 35.40 20.41
N PHE A 78 -0.42 35.38 20.23
CA PHE A 78 -1.15 34.23 19.74
C PHE A 78 -0.63 33.76 18.38
N SER A 79 -0.53 34.68 17.40
CA SER A 79 -0.03 34.37 16.06
C SER A 79 1.43 33.92 16.09
N ARG A 80 2.31 34.62 16.84
CA ARG A 80 3.73 34.27 16.95
C ARG A 80 3.92 32.85 17.52
N ARG A 81 3.28 32.54 18.64
CA ARG A 81 3.37 31.22 19.28
C ARG A 81 2.74 30.12 18.41
N GLY A 82 1.61 30.42 17.77
CA GLY A 82 0.92 29.48 16.87
C GLY A 82 1.80 29.11 15.68
N LEU A 83 2.33 30.11 14.97
CA LEU A 83 3.22 29.90 13.82
C LEU A 83 4.50 29.17 14.21
N LEU A 84 5.15 29.58 15.32
CA LEU A 84 6.36 28.90 15.80
C LEU A 84 6.08 27.45 16.21
N GLY A 85 4.95 27.19 16.86
CA GLY A 85 4.53 25.85 17.24
C GLY A 85 4.29 24.95 16.02
N ILE A 86 3.56 25.46 15.02
CA ILE A 86 3.32 24.76 13.75
C ILE A 86 4.65 24.46 13.04
N PHE A 87 5.52 25.47 12.89
CA PHE A 87 6.81 25.29 12.22
C PHE A 87 7.71 24.31 12.95
N THR A 88 7.75 24.36 14.29
CA THR A 88 8.51 23.41 15.12
C THR A 88 7.98 22.00 14.94
N PHE A 89 6.66 21.82 15.04
CA PHE A 89 6.02 20.52 14.84
C PHE A 89 6.32 19.95 13.45
N LEU A 90 6.09 20.74 12.39
CA LEU A 90 6.35 20.30 11.02
C LEU A 90 7.83 20.00 10.78
N SER A 91 8.75 20.80 11.32
CA SER A 91 10.18 20.56 11.14
C SER A 91 10.69 19.33 11.90
N VAL A 92 10.12 19.00 13.07
CA VAL A 92 10.46 17.78 13.81
C VAL A 92 9.82 16.57 13.14
N PHE A 93 8.54 16.66 12.78
CA PHE A 93 7.82 15.60 12.09
C PHE A 93 8.48 15.25 10.76
N TYR A 94 8.81 16.24 9.93
CA TYR A 94 9.50 16.03 8.66
C TYR A 94 10.85 15.34 8.87
N PHE A 95 11.68 15.81 9.80
CA PHE A 95 12.95 15.18 10.11
C PHE A 95 12.82 13.71 10.50
N LEU A 96 11.90 13.41 11.44
CA LEU A 96 11.68 12.04 11.91
C LEU A 96 11.09 11.17 10.79
N PHE A 97 10.07 11.65 10.09
CA PHE A 97 9.42 10.90 9.02
C PHE A 97 10.40 10.59 7.87
N THR A 98 11.19 11.58 7.46
CA THR A 98 12.18 11.39 6.39
C THR A 98 13.29 10.44 6.79
N GLY A 99 13.84 10.61 8.00
CA GLY A 99 14.89 9.73 8.50
C GLY A 99 14.41 8.32 8.79
N MET A 100 13.17 8.13 9.23
CA MET A 100 12.66 6.80 9.62
C MET A 100 12.01 6.04 8.46
N TRP A 101 11.54 6.72 7.40
CA TRP A 101 10.92 6.02 6.28
C TRP A 101 10.97 6.74 4.94
N ALA A 102 10.72 8.06 4.87
CA ALA A 102 10.43 8.72 3.59
C ALA A 102 11.57 8.70 2.57
N LEU A 103 12.84 8.56 2.98
CA LEU A 103 13.93 8.38 2.02
C LEU A 103 13.76 7.12 1.14
N ASN A 104 12.93 6.15 1.56
CA ASN A 104 12.57 5.00 0.74
C ASN A 104 11.78 5.36 -0.53
N TYR A 105 11.22 6.57 -0.66
CA TYR A 105 10.64 7.04 -1.93
C TYR A 105 11.69 7.21 -3.03
N HIS A 106 12.97 7.33 -2.66
CA HIS A 106 14.10 7.55 -3.56
C HIS A 106 15.01 6.32 -3.69
N ARG A 107 14.53 5.16 -3.27
CA ARG A 107 15.28 3.89 -3.37
C ARG A 107 15.42 3.43 -4.82
N LEU A 108 16.14 2.33 -5.05
CA LEU A 108 16.24 1.74 -6.39
C LEU A 108 14.85 1.25 -6.85
N PRO A 109 14.37 1.64 -8.05
CA PRO A 109 13.06 1.22 -8.54
C PRO A 109 12.91 -0.30 -8.56
N ILE A 110 11.72 -0.80 -8.24
CA ILE A 110 11.44 -2.25 -8.23
C ILE A 110 11.69 -2.88 -9.60
N ALA A 111 11.50 -2.13 -10.70
CA ALA A 111 11.76 -2.60 -12.05
C ALA A 111 13.22 -3.05 -12.25
N ASP A 112 14.17 -2.32 -11.66
CA ASP A 112 15.60 -2.65 -11.70
C ASP A 112 15.92 -3.87 -10.83
N ILE A 113 15.31 -3.94 -9.64
CA ILE A 113 15.45 -5.07 -8.70
C ILE A 113 15.00 -6.37 -9.35
N VAL A 114 13.79 -6.39 -9.94
CA VAL A 114 13.25 -7.58 -10.59
C VAL A 114 13.73 -7.74 -12.04
N LYS A 115 14.57 -6.83 -12.53
CA LYS A 115 15.14 -6.80 -13.90
C LYS A 115 14.07 -6.91 -14.98
N ILE A 116 13.08 -6.03 -14.95
CA ILE A 116 12.06 -5.88 -16.00
C ILE A 116 12.26 -4.54 -16.70
N LYS A 117 12.07 -4.51 -18.02
CA LYS A 117 12.14 -3.27 -18.80
C LYS A 117 10.76 -2.62 -18.88
N GLU A 118 10.74 -1.33 -18.61
CA GLU A 118 9.52 -0.51 -18.66
C GLU A 118 9.41 0.17 -20.03
N ASP A 119 9.04 -0.62 -21.03
CA ASP A 119 8.81 -0.12 -22.39
C ASP A 119 7.34 0.24 -22.62
N SER A 120 7.09 1.10 -23.60
CA SER A 120 5.73 1.48 -24.01
C SER A 120 4.83 0.27 -24.22
N ILE A 121 3.58 0.36 -23.76
CA ILE A 121 2.60 -0.72 -23.86
C ILE A 121 1.69 -0.48 -25.06
N SER A 122 1.69 -1.39 -26.03
CA SER A 122 0.70 -1.36 -27.10
C SER A 122 -0.68 -1.83 -26.59
N THR A 123 -1.76 -1.33 -27.20
CA THR A 123 -3.13 -1.78 -26.86
C THR A 123 -3.28 -3.30 -26.97
N ARG A 124 -2.65 -3.92 -27.97
CA ARG A 124 -2.69 -5.37 -28.19
C ARG A 124 -2.00 -6.15 -27.08
N GLU A 125 -0.84 -5.69 -26.62
CA GLU A 125 -0.17 -6.30 -25.47
C GLU A 125 -1.00 -6.14 -24.19
N LEU A 126 -1.61 -4.97 -23.97
CA LEU A 126 -2.49 -4.76 -22.83
C LEU A 126 -3.68 -5.72 -22.84
N GLU A 127 -4.31 -5.94 -24.00
CA GLU A 127 -5.37 -6.94 -24.17
C GLU A 127 -4.89 -8.36 -23.83
N ALA A 128 -3.68 -8.73 -24.25
CA ALA A 128 -3.08 -10.02 -23.93
C ALA A 128 -2.78 -10.18 -22.42
N LEU A 129 -2.24 -9.16 -21.78
CA LEU A 129 -2.04 -9.11 -20.32
C LEU A 129 -3.38 -9.24 -19.58
N CYS A 130 -4.40 -8.48 -19.99
CA CYS A 130 -5.74 -8.56 -19.42
C CYS A 130 -6.30 -9.98 -19.54
N LEU A 131 -6.23 -10.59 -20.73
CA LEU A 131 -6.69 -11.96 -20.94
C LEU A 131 -5.97 -12.95 -20.02
N ARG A 132 -4.63 -12.84 -19.89
CA ARG A 132 -3.84 -13.70 -19.01
C ARG A 132 -4.26 -13.55 -17.55
N LEU A 133 -4.41 -12.32 -17.07
CA LEU A 133 -4.83 -12.03 -15.70
C LEU A 133 -6.25 -12.51 -15.42
N ILE A 134 -7.18 -12.42 -16.38
CA ILE A 134 -8.53 -12.98 -16.24
C ILE A 134 -8.48 -14.49 -16.07
N GLN A 135 -7.67 -15.19 -16.88
CA GLN A 135 -7.50 -16.65 -16.77
C GLN A 135 -6.94 -17.04 -15.40
N LEU A 136 -5.87 -16.39 -14.95
CA LEU A 136 -5.28 -16.62 -13.63
C LEU A 136 -6.26 -16.33 -12.49
N THR A 137 -7.04 -15.25 -12.60
CA THR A 137 -8.05 -14.86 -11.61
C THR A 137 -9.17 -15.89 -11.54
N ASN A 138 -9.74 -16.30 -12.68
CA ASN A 138 -10.76 -17.34 -12.73
C ASN A 138 -10.25 -18.69 -12.19
N GLN A 139 -9.03 -19.09 -12.55
CA GLN A 139 -8.44 -20.35 -12.10
C GLN A 139 -8.18 -20.36 -10.59
N SER A 140 -7.52 -19.32 -10.07
CA SER A 140 -7.26 -19.21 -8.63
C SER A 140 -8.57 -19.09 -7.83
N ARG A 141 -9.58 -18.40 -8.37
CA ARG A 141 -10.92 -18.33 -7.76
C ARG A 141 -11.58 -19.69 -7.58
N GLN A 142 -11.41 -20.61 -8.54
CA GLN A 142 -11.95 -21.97 -8.45
C GLN A 142 -11.23 -22.81 -7.38
N GLN A 143 -9.94 -22.55 -7.14
CA GLN A 143 -9.15 -23.25 -6.12
C GLN A 143 -9.48 -22.80 -4.70
N VAL A 144 -10.03 -21.60 -4.52
CA VAL A 144 -10.43 -21.07 -3.21
C VAL A 144 -11.68 -21.76 -2.67
N THR A 145 -12.69 -22.02 -3.51
CA THR A 145 -13.91 -22.71 -3.09
C THR A 145 -14.60 -23.37 -4.27
N THR A 146 -15.18 -24.54 -4.02
CA THR A 146 -16.00 -25.27 -5.00
C THR A 146 -17.38 -24.63 -5.20
N ASN A 147 -17.85 -23.79 -4.27
CA ASN A 147 -19.13 -23.09 -4.40
C ASN A 147 -18.97 -21.85 -5.30
N GLN A 148 -19.33 -22.01 -6.58
CA GLN A 148 -19.29 -20.93 -7.57
C GLN A 148 -20.53 -20.02 -7.55
N GLN A 149 -21.53 -20.32 -6.72
CA GLN A 149 -22.78 -19.58 -6.67
C GLN A 149 -22.80 -18.49 -5.59
N GLN A 150 -21.80 -18.41 -4.72
CA GLN A 150 -21.73 -17.39 -3.66
C GLN A 150 -20.40 -16.63 -3.73
N PRO A 151 -20.35 -15.37 -3.24
CA PRO A 151 -19.09 -14.66 -3.07
C PRO A 151 -18.11 -15.44 -2.19
N VAL A 152 -16.81 -15.21 -2.35
CA VAL A 152 -15.80 -15.88 -1.51
C VAL A 152 -16.03 -15.51 -0.05
N ARG A 153 -16.38 -16.53 0.74
CA ARG A 153 -16.14 -16.53 2.18
C ARG A 153 -14.91 -17.40 2.39
N PHE A 154 -13.80 -16.80 2.76
CA PHE A 154 -12.67 -17.61 3.22
C PHE A 154 -13.12 -18.30 4.51
N ALA A 155 -12.90 -19.61 4.61
CA ALA A 155 -13.02 -20.33 5.89
C ALA A 155 -11.89 -19.95 6.88
N LEU A 156 -11.05 -18.97 6.51
CA LEU A 156 -9.87 -18.54 7.23
C LEU A 156 -10.24 -17.38 8.14
N SER A 157 -9.80 -17.43 9.40
CA SER A 157 -9.89 -16.27 10.29
C SER A 157 -8.93 -15.17 9.81
N ASN A 158 -9.21 -13.92 10.16
CA ASN A 158 -8.30 -12.79 9.91
C ASN A 158 -6.88 -13.10 10.43
N GLN A 159 -6.78 -13.73 11.60
CA GLN A 159 -5.52 -14.19 12.18
C GLN A 159 -4.77 -15.18 11.28
N HIS A 160 -5.48 -16.09 10.61
CA HIS A 160 -4.86 -16.99 9.64
C HIS A 160 -4.30 -16.21 8.44
N LEU A 161 -5.02 -15.22 7.91
CA LEU A 161 -4.51 -14.39 6.80
C LEU A 161 -3.23 -13.65 7.22
N LEU A 162 -3.25 -13.00 8.38
CA LEU A 162 -2.09 -12.28 8.93
C LEU A 162 -0.87 -13.19 9.10
N THR A 163 -1.06 -14.40 9.62
CA THR A 163 0.04 -15.36 9.86
C THR A 163 0.50 -16.08 8.59
N SER A 164 -0.36 -16.18 7.56
CA SER A 164 -0.03 -16.81 6.28
C SER A 164 0.68 -15.89 5.29
N ALA A 165 0.50 -14.57 5.40
CA ALA A 165 1.07 -13.61 4.45
C ALA A 165 2.61 -13.66 4.33
N PRO A 166 3.39 -13.81 5.43
CA PRO A 166 4.85 -13.91 5.35
C PRO A 166 5.36 -15.07 4.48
N ARG A 167 4.58 -16.14 4.26
CA ARG A 167 4.98 -17.28 3.41
C ARG A 167 5.19 -16.86 1.95
N GLY A 168 4.42 -15.90 1.46
CA GLY A 168 4.56 -15.34 0.12
C GLY A 168 5.88 -14.59 -0.04
N PHE A 169 6.21 -13.71 0.92
CA PHE A 169 7.48 -13.01 0.96
C PHE A 169 8.67 -13.95 1.13
N ALA A 170 8.57 -14.97 1.98
CA ALA A 170 9.62 -15.97 2.14
C ALA A 170 9.91 -16.74 0.83
N THR A 171 8.88 -16.95 0.00
CA THR A 171 9.03 -17.58 -1.31
C THR A 171 9.61 -16.59 -2.33
N ALA A 172 9.12 -15.35 -2.34
CA ALA A 172 9.63 -14.28 -3.20
C ALA A 172 11.11 -13.97 -2.93
N ALA A 173 11.52 -13.97 -1.66
CA ALA A 173 12.90 -13.71 -1.22
C ALA A 173 13.93 -14.72 -1.76
N LYS A 174 13.49 -15.91 -2.20
CA LYS A 174 14.37 -16.90 -2.86
C LYS A 174 14.77 -16.46 -4.27
N ILE A 175 13.97 -15.61 -4.90
CA ILE A 175 14.17 -15.08 -6.26
C ILE A 175 14.69 -13.64 -6.18
N PHE A 176 14.12 -12.84 -5.27
CA PHE A 176 14.40 -11.42 -5.07
C PHE A 176 14.76 -11.16 -3.60
N PRO A 177 16.05 -11.25 -3.21
CA PRO A 177 16.49 -11.11 -1.81
C PRO A 177 16.02 -9.82 -1.10
N GLU A 178 15.77 -8.75 -1.86
CA GLU A 178 15.23 -7.47 -1.41
C GLU A 178 13.83 -7.58 -0.82
N MET A 179 13.10 -8.66 -1.14
CA MET A 179 11.77 -8.97 -0.59
C MET A 179 11.84 -9.80 0.71
N ALA A 180 13.03 -10.01 1.28
CA ALA A 180 13.19 -10.73 2.53
C ALA A 180 12.42 -10.03 3.67
N TYR A 181 11.55 -10.79 4.32
CA TYR A 181 10.69 -10.29 5.39
C TYR A 181 10.93 -11.08 6.68
N ALA A 182 11.35 -10.38 7.74
CA ALA A 182 11.55 -10.91 9.08
C ALA A 182 10.75 -10.10 10.10
N TYR A 183 10.34 -10.69 11.23
CA TYR A 183 9.54 -10.05 12.30
C TYR A 183 8.19 -9.46 11.82
N PRO A 184 7.14 -10.29 11.70
CA PRO A 184 5.80 -9.80 11.37
C PRO A 184 5.28 -8.79 12.38
N ALA A 185 4.76 -7.67 11.89
CA ALA A 185 4.09 -6.64 12.69
C ALA A 185 2.85 -6.12 11.95
N VAL A 186 2.03 -7.04 11.43
CA VAL A 186 0.77 -6.73 10.76
C VAL A 186 -0.38 -6.97 11.72
N LYS A 187 -1.28 -6.00 11.87
CA LYS A 187 -2.36 -6.02 12.86
C LYS A 187 -3.66 -5.49 12.27
N GLU A 188 -4.77 -5.93 12.84
CA GLU A 188 -6.09 -5.37 12.52
C GLU A 188 -6.21 -3.94 13.06
N VAL A 189 -7.07 -3.16 12.43
CA VAL A 189 -7.41 -1.80 12.90
C VAL A 189 -8.53 -1.84 13.92
N TYR A 190 -8.53 -0.89 14.86
CA TYR A 190 -9.54 -0.89 15.94
C TYR A 190 -10.95 -0.58 15.45
N VAL A 191 -11.07 0.35 14.50
CA VAL A 191 -12.36 0.79 13.97
C VAL A 191 -12.30 0.74 12.43
N PRO A 192 -12.46 -0.45 11.85
CA PRO A 192 -12.26 -0.65 10.42
C PRO A 192 -13.23 0.17 9.56
N GLU A 193 -14.45 0.43 10.03
CA GLU A 193 -15.44 1.24 9.34
C GLU A 193 -15.01 2.70 9.18
N VAL A 194 -14.25 3.24 10.13
CA VAL A 194 -13.69 4.59 10.02
C VAL A 194 -12.69 4.64 8.86
N MET A 195 -11.83 3.63 8.73
CA MET A 195 -10.91 3.55 7.59
C MET A 195 -11.67 3.38 6.27
N SER A 196 -12.71 2.53 6.23
CA SER A 196 -13.56 2.39 5.05
C SER A 196 -14.24 3.70 4.66
N PHE A 197 -14.70 4.48 5.64
CA PHE A 197 -15.29 5.80 5.43
C PHE A 197 -14.30 6.79 4.80
N PHE A 198 -13.00 6.69 5.12
CA PHE A 198 -11.96 7.49 4.47
C PHE A 198 -11.44 6.87 3.16
N GLY A 199 -11.98 5.74 2.71
CA GLY A 199 -11.53 5.04 1.49
C GLY A 199 -10.20 4.31 1.66
N VAL A 200 -9.77 4.04 2.90
CA VAL A 200 -8.46 3.47 3.22
C VAL A 200 -8.60 1.99 3.59
N SER A 201 -7.80 1.14 2.95
CA SER A 201 -7.81 -0.32 3.18
C SER A 201 -6.70 -0.79 4.12
N GLY A 202 -5.65 0.00 4.28
CA GLY A 202 -4.53 -0.28 5.18
C GLY A 202 -3.70 0.97 5.39
N ILE A 203 -2.86 0.95 6.42
CA ILE A 203 -1.92 2.02 6.70
C ILE A 203 -0.67 1.46 7.37
N TYR A 204 0.49 1.85 6.85
CA TYR A 204 1.76 1.64 7.51
C TYR A 204 2.08 2.80 8.46
N PHE A 205 2.52 2.48 9.68
CA PHE A 205 2.96 3.46 10.69
C PHE A 205 4.49 3.46 10.82
N PRO A 206 5.20 4.40 10.16
CA PRO A 206 6.67 4.45 10.15
C PRO A 206 7.34 4.47 11.53
N PHE A 207 6.71 5.11 12.51
CA PHE A 207 7.28 5.31 13.84
C PHE A 207 7.21 4.05 14.73
N THR A 208 6.37 3.08 14.38
CA THR A 208 6.27 1.79 15.08
C THR A 208 6.60 0.60 14.19
N GLY A 209 6.76 0.81 12.89
CA GLY A 209 6.96 -0.26 11.92
C GLY A 209 5.72 -1.15 11.73
N GLU A 210 4.57 -0.81 12.31
CA GLU A 210 3.35 -1.62 12.21
C GLU A 210 2.61 -1.38 10.89
N ALA A 211 2.14 -2.46 10.29
CA ALA A 211 1.17 -2.44 9.21
C ALA A 211 -0.21 -2.68 9.82
N ASN A 212 -1.14 -1.75 9.63
CA ASN A 212 -2.48 -1.82 10.17
C ASN A 212 -3.51 -1.96 9.05
N VAL A 213 -4.22 -3.09 9.05
CA VAL A 213 -5.10 -3.49 7.93
C VAL A 213 -6.56 -3.37 8.32
N ASN A 214 -7.34 -2.77 7.44
CA ASN A 214 -8.80 -2.78 7.51
C ASN A 214 -9.32 -4.16 7.10
N MET A 215 -9.80 -4.93 8.07
CA MET A 215 -10.32 -6.29 7.84
C MET A 215 -11.82 -6.34 7.50
N HIS A 216 -12.50 -5.19 7.38
CA HIS A 216 -13.93 -5.13 7.05
C HIS A 216 -14.29 -5.38 5.57
N PRO A 217 -13.46 -5.02 4.56
CA PRO A 217 -13.74 -5.33 3.16
C PRO A 217 -13.94 -6.84 2.90
N PRO A 218 -14.55 -7.22 1.75
CA PRO A 218 -14.70 -8.61 1.37
C PRO A 218 -13.41 -9.39 1.52
N ALA A 219 -13.50 -10.58 2.14
CA ALA A 219 -12.36 -11.33 2.62
C ALA A 219 -11.29 -11.57 1.53
N TYR A 220 -11.72 -11.79 0.29
CA TYR A 220 -10.83 -12.02 -0.86
C TYR A 220 -9.92 -10.85 -1.25
N LEU A 221 -10.17 -9.64 -0.74
CA LEU A 221 -9.31 -8.48 -0.94
C LEU A 221 -8.17 -8.41 0.09
N LEU A 222 -8.42 -8.93 1.30
CA LEU A 222 -7.55 -8.78 2.45
C LEU A 222 -6.12 -9.32 2.23
N PRO A 223 -5.88 -10.48 1.58
CA PRO A 223 -4.52 -10.96 1.38
C PRO A 223 -3.63 -9.98 0.60
N SER A 224 -4.15 -9.39 -0.49
CA SER A 224 -3.42 -8.38 -1.27
C SER A 224 -3.17 -7.10 -0.47
N THR A 225 -4.15 -6.65 0.32
CA THR A 225 -3.99 -5.49 1.21
C THR A 225 -2.94 -5.75 2.30
N ILE A 226 -2.96 -6.93 2.92
CA ILE A 226 -1.96 -7.33 3.92
C ILE A 226 -0.56 -7.32 3.30
N CYS A 227 -0.40 -7.94 2.12
CA CYS A 227 0.89 -7.96 1.44
C CYS A 227 1.34 -6.58 0.97
N HIS A 228 0.42 -5.68 0.61
CA HIS A 228 0.71 -4.29 0.28
C HIS A 228 1.28 -3.54 1.49
N GLU A 229 0.63 -3.59 2.64
CA GLU A 229 1.16 -2.93 3.84
C GLU A 229 2.49 -3.55 4.31
N MET A 230 2.69 -4.86 4.10
CA MET A 230 3.97 -5.51 4.35
C MET A 230 5.08 -5.04 3.39
N ALA A 231 4.74 -4.65 2.15
CA ALA A 231 5.69 -4.07 1.22
C ALA A 231 6.24 -2.72 1.75
N HIS A 232 5.37 -1.88 2.32
CA HIS A 232 5.78 -0.65 2.98
C HIS A 232 6.69 -0.89 4.19
N GLN A 233 6.44 -1.94 4.97
CA GLN A 233 7.30 -2.33 6.11
C GLN A 233 8.75 -2.61 5.69
N ILE A 234 8.96 -3.18 4.51
CA ILE A 234 10.31 -3.46 3.96
C ILE A 234 10.83 -2.35 3.04
N GLY A 235 10.15 -1.20 2.98
CA GLY A 235 10.67 0.01 2.37
C GLY A 235 10.29 0.21 0.90
N PHE A 236 9.31 -0.51 0.36
CA PHE A 236 8.69 -0.09 -0.92
C PHE A 236 7.69 1.02 -0.62
N ALA A 237 8.11 2.28 -0.70
CA ALA A 237 7.28 3.42 -0.30
C ALA A 237 6.29 3.88 -1.38
N SER A 238 6.61 3.68 -2.66
CA SER A 238 5.68 3.97 -3.76
C SER A 238 4.48 3.02 -3.75
N GLU A 239 3.28 3.56 -3.92
CA GLU A 239 2.03 2.79 -4.00
C GLU A 239 2.04 1.77 -5.13
N ASP A 240 2.51 2.15 -6.32
CA ASP A 240 2.54 1.27 -7.48
C ASP A 240 3.53 0.11 -7.29
N GLU A 241 4.70 0.41 -6.70
CA GLU A 241 5.68 -0.62 -6.36
C GLU A 241 5.19 -1.53 -5.23
N ALA A 242 4.56 -0.98 -4.20
CA ALA A 242 3.95 -1.75 -3.12
C ALA A 242 2.83 -2.67 -3.64
N ASN A 243 2.00 -2.19 -4.57
CA ASN A 243 1.01 -3.01 -5.26
C ASN A 243 1.65 -4.13 -6.09
N PHE A 244 2.75 -3.86 -6.80
CA PHE A 244 3.45 -4.89 -7.56
C PHE A 244 4.13 -5.92 -6.65
N VAL A 245 4.80 -5.48 -5.58
CA VAL A 245 5.37 -6.35 -4.53
C VAL A 245 4.30 -7.21 -3.87
N ALA A 246 3.13 -6.63 -3.58
CA ALA A 246 1.98 -7.37 -3.05
C ALA A 246 1.48 -8.43 -4.05
N TYR A 247 1.40 -8.08 -5.34
CA TYR A 247 1.06 -9.04 -6.39
C TYR A 247 2.05 -10.21 -6.42
N LEU A 248 3.36 -9.95 -6.41
CA LEU A 248 4.41 -10.97 -6.36
C LEU A 248 4.28 -11.87 -5.14
N ALA A 249 4.19 -11.28 -3.94
CA ALA A 249 4.06 -12.00 -2.68
C ALA A 249 2.80 -12.87 -2.65
N CYS A 250 1.66 -12.35 -3.11
CA CYS A 250 0.42 -13.09 -3.25
C CYS A 250 0.53 -14.24 -4.25
N ARG A 251 1.12 -13.99 -5.42
CA ARG A 251 1.23 -14.98 -6.50
C ARG A 251 2.12 -16.15 -6.12
N LEU A 252 3.17 -15.87 -5.35
CA LEU A 252 4.15 -16.83 -4.83
C LEU A 252 3.74 -17.47 -3.49
N ASN A 253 2.62 -17.04 -2.90
CA ASN A 253 2.11 -17.66 -1.69
C ASN A 253 1.52 -19.05 -1.98
N PRO A 254 1.81 -20.08 -1.18
CA PRO A 254 1.24 -21.42 -1.36
C PRO A 254 -0.28 -21.49 -1.14
N ASP A 255 -0.87 -20.50 -0.47
CA ASP A 255 -2.31 -20.47 -0.21
C ASP A 255 -3.10 -19.92 -1.41
N PRO A 256 -4.08 -20.67 -1.97
CA PRO A 256 -4.92 -20.21 -3.08
C PRO A 256 -5.66 -18.89 -2.80
N ALA A 257 -5.99 -18.59 -1.54
CA ALA A 257 -6.64 -17.34 -1.15
C ALA A 257 -5.78 -16.11 -1.53
N PHE A 258 -4.48 -16.20 -1.28
CA PHE A 258 -3.52 -15.15 -1.61
C PHE A 258 -3.35 -15.01 -3.12
N GLN A 259 -3.23 -16.14 -3.82
CA GLN A 259 -3.10 -16.13 -5.28
C GLN A 259 -4.32 -15.47 -5.93
N TYR A 260 -5.53 -15.81 -5.48
CA TYR A 260 -6.75 -15.18 -5.98
C TYR A 260 -6.78 -13.68 -5.71
N SER A 261 -6.49 -13.27 -4.48
CA SER A 261 -6.46 -11.85 -4.09
C SER A 261 -5.50 -11.03 -4.94
N GLY A 262 -4.26 -11.49 -5.10
CA GLY A 262 -3.25 -10.81 -5.92
C GLY A 262 -3.64 -10.78 -7.41
N ASN A 263 -4.12 -11.90 -7.97
CA ASN A 263 -4.56 -11.95 -9.36
C ASN A 263 -5.76 -11.01 -9.60
N TYR A 264 -6.73 -10.96 -8.70
CA TYR A 264 -7.87 -10.05 -8.77
C TYR A 264 -7.41 -8.58 -8.78
N MET A 265 -6.50 -8.20 -7.87
CA MET A 265 -5.94 -6.84 -7.81
C MET A 265 -5.23 -6.46 -9.12
N ALA A 266 -4.33 -7.31 -9.61
CA ALA A 266 -3.62 -7.07 -10.86
C ALA A 266 -4.57 -7.00 -12.08
N MET A 267 -5.54 -7.92 -12.16
CA MET A 267 -6.57 -7.92 -13.20
C MET A 267 -7.38 -6.62 -13.17
N LYS A 268 -7.79 -6.15 -11.99
CA LYS A 268 -8.54 -4.89 -11.82
C LYS A 268 -7.74 -3.69 -12.34
N TYR A 269 -6.44 -3.59 -12.02
CA TYR A 269 -5.59 -2.52 -12.54
C TYR A 269 -5.48 -2.57 -14.07
N ALA A 270 -5.14 -3.73 -14.64
CA ALA A 270 -4.99 -3.89 -16.08
C ALA A 270 -6.30 -3.62 -16.84
N MET A 271 -7.43 -4.17 -16.37
CA MET A 271 -8.75 -3.96 -16.97
C MET A 271 -9.22 -2.52 -16.86
N ASN A 272 -8.90 -1.81 -15.76
CA ASN A 272 -9.20 -0.38 -15.65
C ASN A 272 -8.38 0.47 -16.63
N ARG A 273 -7.10 0.14 -16.86
CA ARG A 273 -6.30 0.78 -17.91
C ARG A 273 -6.89 0.49 -19.29
N LEU A 274 -7.26 -0.77 -19.57
CA LEU A 274 -7.87 -1.18 -20.84
C LEU A 274 -9.19 -0.46 -21.09
N LYS A 275 -10.04 -0.29 -20.06
CA LYS A 275 -11.31 0.45 -20.18
C LYS A 275 -11.11 1.88 -20.66
N LYS A 276 -10.02 2.54 -20.27
CA LYS A 276 -9.70 3.91 -20.69
C LYS A 276 -9.19 3.97 -22.13
N VAL A 277 -8.32 3.03 -22.53
CA VAL A 277 -7.64 3.08 -23.85
C VAL A 277 -8.40 2.35 -24.96
N ASN A 278 -9.12 1.27 -24.65
CA ASN A 278 -9.94 0.51 -25.58
C ASN A 278 -11.22 -0.03 -24.89
N PRO A 279 -12.27 0.80 -24.75
CA PRO A 279 -13.52 0.40 -24.10
C PRO A 279 -14.22 -0.80 -24.77
N ARG A 280 -14.05 -0.98 -26.08
CA ARG A 280 -14.64 -2.10 -26.83
C ARG A 280 -13.99 -3.42 -26.43
N ALA A 281 -12.66 -3.48 -26.43
CA ALA A 281 -11.92 -4.66 -25.99
C ALA A 281 -12.17 -4.97 -24.51
N TYR A 282 -12.25 -3.94 -23.65
CA TYR A 282 -12.66 -4.12 -22.25
C TYR A 282 -14.00 -4.86 -22.14
N LYS A 283 -15.01 -4.45 -22.92
CA LYS A 283 -16.33 -5.10 -22.89
C LYS A 283 -16.31 -6.54 -23.40
N GLN A 284 -15.47 -6.85 -24.37
CA GLN A 284 -15.29 -8.21 -24.86
C GLN A 284 -14.62 -9.09 -23.79
N LEU A 285 -13.52 -8.62 -23.18
CA LEU A 285 -12.81 -9.39 -22.15
C LEU A 285 -13.61 -9.53 -20.84
N GLU A 286 -14.41 -8.53 -20.47
CA GLU A 286 -15.33 -8.58 -19.31
C GLU A 286 -16.34 -9.75 -19.42
N GLN A 287 -16.67 -10.20 -20.63
CA GLN A 287 -17.55 -11.36 -20.83
C GLN A 287 -16.89 -12.66 -20.36
N LEU A 288 -15.55 -12.73 -20.34
CA LEU A 288 -14.77 -13.90 -19.92
C LEU A 288 -14.65 -14.06 -18.40
N TYR A 289 -15.14 -13.09 -17.61
CA TYR A 289 -15.19 -13.25 -16.16
C TYR A 289 -16.13 -14.41 -15.79
N SER A 290 -15.65 -15.30 -14.92
CA SER A 290 -16.49 -16.37 -14.37
C SER A 290 -17.69 -15.79 -13.60
N VAL A 291 -18.77 -16.57 -13.46
CA VAL A 291 -19.95 -16.17 -12.68
C VAL A 291 -19.56 -15.82 -11.25
N ALA A 292 -18.66 -16.61 -10.64
CA ALA A 292 -18.16 -16.37 -9.29
C ALA A 292 -17.39 -15.03 -9.19
N LEU A 293 -16.50 -14.75 -10.14
CA LEU A 293 -15.76 -13.49 -10.19
C LEU A 293 -16.70 -12.27 -10.35
N LYS A 294 -17.74 -12.38 -11.18
CA LYS A 294 -18.74 -11.30 -11.33
C LYS A 294 -19.48 -11.02 -10.01
N LYS A 295 -19.77 -12.05 -9.21
CA LYS A 295 -20.37 -11.90 -7.88
C LYS A 295 -19.43 -11.23 -6.89
N ASP A 296 -18.16 -11.63 -6.88
CA ASP A 296 -17.16 -10.99 -6.03
C ASP A 296 -17.00 -9.50 -6.37
N ILE A 297 -16.94 -9.15 -7.67
CA ILE A 297 -16.88 -7.76 -8.14
C ILE A 297 -18.12 -6.97 -7.68
N ALA A 298 -19.31 -7.56 -7.79
CA ALA A 298 -20.55 -6.93 -7.34
C ALA A 298 -20.57 -6.72 -5.82
N GLU A 299 -20.12 -7.70 -5.03
CA GLU A 299 -20.01 -7.56 -3.57
C GLU A 299 -19.06 -6.43 -3.17
N ASN A 300 -17.88 -6.36 -3.81
CA ASN A 300 -16.94 -5.26 -3.54
C ASN A 300 -17.52 -3.90 -3.93
N LYS A 301 -18.24 -3.81 -5.05
CA LYS A 301 -18.94 -2.58 -5.43
C LYS A 301 -19.96 -2.16 -4.35
N LEU A 302 -20.85 -3.07 -3.95
CA LEU A 302 -21.85 -2.82 -2.91
C LEU A 302 -21.21 -2.45 -1.56
N TYR A 303 -20.07 -3.06 -1.22
CA TYR A 303 -19.33 -2.74 -0.01
C TYR A 303 -18.93 -1.26 0.02
N TRP A 304 -18.23 -0.77 -1.02
CA TRP A 304 -17.71 0.59 -1.07
C TRP A 304 -18.81 1.64 -1.32
N GLU A 305 -19.89 1.29 -2.00
CA GLU A 305 -21.06 2.18 -2.16
C GLU A 305 -21.66 2.62 -0.80
N ARG A 306 -21.58 1.77 0.23
CA ARG A 306 -22.03 2.13 1.59
C ARG A 306 -21.19 3.21 2.26
N PHE A 307 -19.96 3.40 1.79
CA PHE A 307 -19.00 4.33 2.36
C PHE A 307 -18.76 5.57 1.47
N GLN A 308 -19.40 5.67 0.30
CA GLN A 308 -19.22 6.83 -0.58
C GLN A 308 -19.64 8.12 0.11
N ASN A 309 -18.69 9.04 0.25
CA ASN A 309 -18.93 10.34 0.88
C ASN A 309 -17.96 11.41 0.35
N PRO A 310 -18.27 12.72 0.51
CA PRO A 310 -17.40 13.80 0.04
C PRO A 310 -16.04 13.91 0.78
N ILE A 311 -15.92 13.36 1.99
CA ILE A 311 -14.68 13.39 2.80
C ILE A 311 -13.62 12.45 2.22
N GLU A 312 -14.03 11.34 1.60
CA GLU A 312 -13.14 10.47 0.84
C GLU A 312 -12.40 11.26 -0.25
N VAL A 313 -13.09 12.14 -0.98
CA VAL A 313 -12.50 12.99 -2.03
C VAL A 313 -11.43 13.94 -1.47
N PHE A 314 -11.67 14.51 -0.28
CA PHE A 314 -10.69 15.37 0.39
C PHE A 314 -9.46 14.57 0.86
N SER A 315 -9.68 13.34 1.34
CA SER A 315 -8.61 12.45 1.79
C SER A 315 -7.72 12.02 0.62
N HIS A 316 -8.33 11.64 -0.51
CA HIS A 316 -7.60 11.38 -1.76
C HIS A 316 -6.83 12.61 -2.23
N TRP A 317 -7.39 13.82 -2.13
CA TRP A 317 -6.67 15.04 -2.50
C TRP A 317 -5.44 15.29 -1.62
N PHE A 318 -5.57 15.14 -0.29
CA PHE A 318 -4.46 15.31 0.64
C PHE A 318 -3.38 14.24 0.44
N TYR A 319 -3.79 13.00 0.18
CA TYR A 319 -2.87 11.90 -0.08
C TYR A 319 -2.15 12.07 -1.42
N ASP A 320 -2.85 12.52 -2.47
CA ASP A 320 -2.26 12.85 -3.77
C ASP A 320 -1.23 13.99 -3.66
N LEU A 321 -1.54 15.02 -2.86
CA LEU A 321 -0.61 16.12 -2.57
C LEU A 321 0.62 15.62 -1.80
N PHE A 322 0.42 14.75 -0.81
CA PHE A 322 1.49 14.15 -0.03
C PHE A 322 2.42 13.29 -0.88
N LEU A 323 1.88 12.43 -1.76
CA LEU A 323 2.65 11.62 -2.68
C LEU A 323 3.48 12.50 -3.64
N LYS A 324 2.85 13.51 -4.25
CA LYS A 324 3.55 14.45 -5.15
C LYS A 324 4.66 15.22 -4.45
N ALA A 325 4.47 15.57 -3.18
CA ALA A 325 5.50 16.24 -2.38
C ALA A 325 6.72 15.35 -2.09
N ASN A 326 6.57 14.03 -2.18
CA ASN A 326 7.64 13.04 -2.03
C ASN A 326 8.09 12.45 -3.40
N ASP A 327 8.05 13.29 -4.46
CA ASP A 327 8.49 12.98 -5.84
C ASP A 327 7.75 11.82 -6.53
N GLN A 328 6.59 11.41 -6.02
CA GLN A 328 5.64 10.58 -6.76
C GLN A 328 4.77 11.48 -7.66
N ARG A 329 5.38 12.03 -8.71
CA ARG A 329 4.81 13.08 -9.60
C ARG A 329 3.45 12.72 -10.20
N GLU A 330 3.22 11.42 -10.37
CA GLU A 330 2.03 10.83 -10.95
C GLU A 330 0.82 10.78 -9.98
N GLY A 331 1.07 10.79 -8.65
CA GLY A 331 0.02 10.80 -7.62
C GLY A 331 -0.94 9.59 -7.66
N ILE A 332 -2.12 9.68 -7.04
CA ILE A 332 -3.13 8.59 -6.98
C ILE A 332 -3.75 8.32 -8.36
N LYS A 333 -3.73 9.32 -9.25
CA LYS A 333 -4.47 9.26 -10.53
C LYS A 333 -3.83 8.37 -11.58
N SER A 334 -2.68 7.78 -11.28
CA SER A 334 -1.82 7.11 -12.23
C SER A 334 -1.42 5.71 -11.76
N TYR A 335 -2.41 4.83 -11.54
CA TYR A 335 -2.15 3.38 -11.48
C TYR A 335 -1.68 2.81 -12.84
N SER A 336 -0.99 3.60 -13.67
CA SER A 336 -0.31 3.19 -14.90
C SER A 336 0.95 2.41 -14.56
N LYS A 337 1.69 2.83 -13.53
CA LYS A 337 3.01 2.26 -13.23
C LYS A 337 2.92 0.82 -12.77
N VAL A 338 1.97 0.46 -11.91
CA VAL A 338 1.73 -0.96 -11.57
C VAL A 338 1.42 -1.80 -12.81
N VAL A 339 0.70 -1.27 -13.81
CA VAL A 339 0.41 -2.00 -15.06
C VAL A 339 1.65 -2.13 -15.95
N GLU A 340 2.57 -1.18 -15.92
CA GLU A 340 3.89 -1.28 -16.58
C GLU A 340 4.76 -2.35 -15.95
N LEU A 341 4.81 -2.41 -14.62
CA LEU A 341 5.51 -3.47 -13.89
C LEU A 341 4.91 -4.85 -14.20
N LEU A 342 3.58 -4.97 -14.19
CA LEU A 342 2.88 -6.19 -14.57
C LEU A 342 3.13 -6.57 -16.05
N MET A 343 3.22 -5.60 -16.95
CA MET A 343 3.54 -5.85 -18.36
C MET A 343 4.97 -6.33 -18.55
N GLY A 344 5.94 -5.70 -17.87
CA GLY A 344 7.34 -6.12 -17.89
C GLY A 344 7.48 -7.57 -17.42
N GLU A 345 6.79 -7.92 -16.34
CA GLU A 345 6.76 -9.27 -15.80
C GLU A 345 6.02 -10.27 -16.70
N PHE A 346 4.94 -9.85 -17.36
CA PHE A 346 4.25 -10.65 -18.37
C PHE A 346 5.15 -10.93 -19.59
N ARG A 347 5.87 -9.93 -20.10
CA ARG A 347 6.84 -10.09 -21.20
C ARG A 347 7.97 -11.05 -20.80
N LYS A 348 8.47 -10.94 -19.57
CA LYS A 348 9.60 -11.71 -19.07
C LYS A 348 9.24 -13.17 -18.75
N ASN A 349 8.16 -13.37 -18.01
CA ASN A 349 7.83 -14.66 -17.39
C ASN A 349 6.40 -15.15 -17.69
N ASN A 350 5.62 -14.42 -18.51
CA ASN A 350 4.19 -14.72 -18.77
C ASN A 350 3.35 -14.81 -17.47
N LEU A 351 3.76 -14.05 -16.45
CA LEU A 351 3.22 -14.09 -15.08
C LEU A 351 3.29 -15.49 -14.43
N ASN A 352 4.24 -16.31 -14.85
CA ASN A 352 4.48 -17.65 -14.31
C ASN A 352 5.83 -17.69 -13.60
N TYR A 353 5.80 -18.02 -12.32
CA TYR A 353 7.01 -18.23 -11.54
C TYR A 353 7.27 -19.72 -11.40
N LEU A 354 8.38 -20.18 -11.95
CA LEU A 354 8.94 -21.48 -11.64
C LEU A 354 9.71 -21.32 -10.31
N LEU A 355 9.22 -21.95 -9.25
CA LEU A 355 9.95 -21.96 -7.99
C LEU A 355 11.23 -22.79 -8.19
N PRO A 356 12.41 -22.29 -7.77
CA PRO A 356 13.62 -23.10 -7.80
C PRO A 356 13.39 -24.38 -6.96
N GLY A 357 13.55 -25.55 -7.57
CA GLY A 357 13.43 -26.84 -6.88
C GLY A 357 12.09 -27.58 -7.03
N LYS A 358 11.31 -27.29 -8.07
CA LYS A 358 10.27 -28.21 -8.59
C LYS A 358 10.68 -28.80 -9.93
#